data_AF-I7KQ90-F1
#
_entry.id   AF-I7KQ90-F1
#
_cell.length_a   1.000
_cell.length_b   1.000
_cell.length_c   1.000
_cell.angle_alpha   90.00
_cell.angle_beta   90.00
_cell.angle_gamma   90.00
#
_symmetry.space_group_name_H-M   'P 1'
#
loop_
_entity.id
_entity.type
_entity.pdbx_description
1 polymer ?
#
loop_
_entity_poly.entity_id
_entity_poly.type
_entity_poly.pdbx_seq_one_letter_code
_entity_poly.pdbx_strand_id
1 'polypeptide(L)'
;MIWLIMMSLFPMATGWISKYPFATLPQIFYISVYILWCLSYYALQFFLLIDNNVNLNDKEFNVVRLHAKLDIILLILAIAATFFLPILAIIIVIIQIITWMVYTD
;
A
#
# COMPACT_ATOMS: atom_id res chain seq x y z
N MET A 1 1.61 -12.93 -10.29
CA MET A 1 1.56 -12.01 -11.45
C MET A 1 0.85 -10.69 -11.18
N ILE A 2 -0.28 -10.67 -10.47
CA ILE A 2 -1.07 -9.44 -10.23
C ILE A 2 -0.26 -8.32 -9.57
N TRP A 3 0.63 -8.65 -8.62
CA TRP A 3 1.53 -7.69 -7.99
C TRP A 3 2.41 -6.91 -8.98
N LEU A 4 2.99 -7.58 -9.98
CA LEU A 4 3.82 -6.95 -11.02
C LEU A 4 3.00 -6.03 -11.93
N ILE A 5 1.76 -6.43 -12.25
CA ILE A 5 0.85 -5.59 -13.04
C ILE A 5 0.54 -4.30 -12.28
N MET A 6 0.22 -4.40 -10.98
CA MET A 6 -0.01 -3.21 -10.18
C MET A 6 1.24 -2.33 -10.06
N MET A 7 2.43 -2.93 -9.91
CA MET A 7 3.71 -2.21 -9.97
C MET A 7 3.88 -1.39 -11.26
N SER A 8 3.51 -1.96 -12.40
CA SER A 8 3.61 -1.27 -13.70
C SER A 8 2.67 -0.07 -13.84
N LEU A 9 1.60 0.02 -13.03
CA LEU A 9 0.63 1.12 -13.05
C LEU A 9 1.06 2.31 -12.18
N PHE A 10 2.01 2.14 -11.26
CA PHE A 10 2.47 3.23 -10.39
C PHE A 10 3.03 4.45 -11.15
N PRO A 11 3.87 4.30 -12.20
CA PRO A 11 4.36 5.44 -12.96
C PRO A 11 3.23 6.27 -13.59
N MET A 12 2.18 5.60 -14.07
CA MET A 12 1.01 6.26 -14.65
C MET A 12 0.17 6.96 -13.57
N ALA A 13 -0.11 6.29 -12.45
CA ALA A 13 -0.84 6.88 -11.33
C ALA A 13 -0.10 8.10 -10.73
N THR A 14 1.23 8.00 -10.59
CA THR A 14 2.11 9.05 -10.06
C THR A 14 2.22 10.22 -11.05
N GLY A 15 2.30 9.93 -12.34
CA GLY A 15 2.27 10.94 -13.40
C GLY A 15 0.94 11.71 -13.44
N TRP A 16 -0.17 11.04 -13.09
CA TRP A 16 -1.49 11.68 -13.08
C TRP A 16 -1.69 12.57 -11.85
N ILE A 17 -1.36 12.08 -10.65
CA ILE A 17 -1.51 12.85 -9.41
C ILE A 17 -0.57 14.07 -9.36
N SER A 18 0.62 13.97 -9.96
CA SER A 18 1.56 15.11 -10.03
C SER A 18 1.07 16.27 -10.89
N LYS A 19 0.27 15.99 -11.94
CA LYS A 19 -0.36 17.04 -12.78
C LYS A 19 -1.54 17.72 -12.10
N TYR A 20 -2.27 17.01 -11.26
CA TYR A 20 -3.49 17.50 -10.62
C TYR A 20 -3.57 17.08 -9.15
N PRO A 21 -2.70 17.63 -8.27
CA PRO A 21 -2.59 17.20 -6.87
C PRO A 21 -3.84 17.52 -6.01
N PHE A 22 -4.66 18.47 -6.45
CA PHE A 22 -5.90 18.87 -5.79
C PHE A 22 -7.15 18.20 -6.38
N ALA A 23 -7.01 17.40 -7.44
CA ALA A 23 -8.15 16.73 -8.05
C ALA A 23 -8.42 15.39 -7.35
N THR A 24 -9.69 15.10 -7.08
CA THR A 24 -10.11 13.88 -6.39
C THR A 24 -9.98 12.63 -7.29
N LEU A 25 -10.25 12.75 -8.59
CA LEU A 25 -10.25 11.61 -9.51
C LEU A 25 -8.87 10.93 -9.65
N PRO A 26 -7.76 11.66 -9.91
CA PRO A 26 -6.42 11.07 -9.99
C PRO A 26 -6.01 10.40 -8.68
N GLN A 27 -6.52 10.92 -7.57
CA GLN A 27 -6.17 10.45 -6.24
C GLN A 27 -6.90 9.18 -5.85
N ILE A 28 -8.20 9.08 -6.15
CA ILE A 28 -8.95 7.84 -6.04
C ILE A 28 -8.28 6.76 -6.89
N PHE A 29 -7.86 7.09 -8.11
CA PHE A 29 -7.14 6.15 -8.97
C PHE A 29 -5.82 5.68 -8.34
N TYR A 30 -5.01 6.62 -7.85
CA TYR A 30 -3.74 6.31 -7.18
C TYR A 30 -3.94 5.37 -5.98
N ILE A 31 -4.90 5.69 -5.10
CA ILE A 31 -5.21 4.88 -3.91
C ILE A 31 -5.73 3.50 -4.32
N SER A 32 -6.55 3.42 -5.36
CA SER A 32 -7.08 2.14 -5.85
C SER A 32 -5.96 1.22 -6.33
N VAL A 33 -5.01 1.75 -7.11
CA VAL A 33 -3.81 1.01 -7.53
C VAL A 33 -2.98 0.58 -6.31
N TYR A 34 -2.80 1.48 -5.34
CA TYR A 34 -2.07 1.19 -4.11
C TYR A 34 -2.73 0.06 -3.28
N ILE A 35 -4.05 0.08 -3.10
CA ILE A 35 -4.81 -0.96 -2.39
C ILE A 35 -4.63 -2.32 -3.08
N LEU A 36 -4.80 -2.36 -4.41
CA LEU A 36 -4.67 -3.60 -5.18
C LEU A 36 -3.24 -4.15 -5.12
N TRP A 37 -2.25 -3.26 -5.14
CA TRP A 37 -0.85 -3.61 -4.97
C TRP A 37 -0.58 -4.22 -3.60
N CYS A 38 -1.03 -3.55 -2.54
CA CYS A 38 -0.92 -3.96 -1.15
C CYS A 38 -1.56 -5.35 -0.91
N LEU A 39 -2.80 -5.55 -1.37
CA LEU A 39 -3.49 -6.85 -1.34
C LEU A 39 -2.70 -7.94 -2.06
N SER A 40 -2.16 -7.62 -3.23
CA SER A 40 -1.37 -8.57 -4.02
C SER A 40 -0.04 -8.92 -3.34
N TYR A 41 0.58 -7.96 -2.65
CA TYR A 41 1.81 -8.18 -1.90
C TYR A 41 1.57 -9.09 -0.70
N TYR A 42 0.55 -8.82 0.13
CA TYR A 42 0.26 -9.67 1.27
C TYR A 42 -0.16 -11.08 0.86
N ALA A 43 -0.89 -11.22 -0.25
CA ALA A 43 -1.18 -12.53 -0.82
C ALA A 43 0.11 -13.28 -1.22
N LEU A 44 1.04 -12.59 -1.91
CA LEU A 44 2.33 -13.17 -2.30
C LEU A 44 3.15 -13.62 -1.08
N GLN A 45 3.25 -12.75 -0.05
CA GLN A 45 3.94 -13.05 1.19
C GLN A 45 3.31 -14.25 1.91
N PHE A 46 1.98 -14.31 1.99
CA PHE A 46 1.28 -15.44 2.58
C PHE A 46 1.59 -16.76 1.88
N PHE A 47 1.58 -16.78 0.54
CA PHE A 47 1.94 -17.98 -0.22
C PHE A 47 3.41 -18.37 -0.01
N LEU A 48 4.34 -17.40 0.02
CA LEU A 48 5.75 -17.65 0.29
C LEU A 48 6.00 -18.26 1.67
N LEU A 49 5.28 -17.79 2.69
CA LEU A 49 5.42 -18.28 4.06
C LEU A 49 4.88 -19.71 4.21
N ILE A 50 3.78 -20.03 3.53
CA ILE A 50 3.23 -21.39 3.46
C ILE A 50 4.20 -22.33 2.76
N ASP A 51 4.71 -21.93 1.60
CA ASP A 51 5.57 -22.78 0.78
C ASP A 51 6.93 -23.08 1.46
N ASN A 52 7.45 -22.10 2.22
CA ASN A 52 8.67 -22.26 3.01
C ASN A 52 8.47 -22.92 4.39
N ASN A 53 7.26 -23.39 4.73
CA ASN A 53 6.93 -23.99 6.03
C ASN A 53 7.36 -23.13 7.25
N VAL A 54 7.30 -21.80 7.12
CA VAL A 54 7.67 -20.88 8.21
C VAL A 54 6.65 -21.02 9.34
N ASN A 55 7.12 -21.09 10.58
CA ASN A 55 6.24 -21.27 11.71
C ASN A 55 5.43 -19.98 11.93
N LEU A 56 4.11 -20.09 12.14
CA LEU A 56 3.24 -18.92 12.30
C LEU A 56 3.55 -18.07 13.56
N ASN A 57 4.36 -18.62 14.47
CA ASN A 57 4.89 -17.93 15.65
C ASN A 57 6.31 -17.37 15.46
N ASP A 58 6.91 -17.51 14.27
CA ASP A 58 8.19 -16.87 14.01
C ASP A 58 8.07 -15.35 14.08
N LYS A 59 9.15 -14.72 14.55
CA LYS A 59 9.24 -13.26 14.64
C LYS A 59 8.99 -12.60 13.29
N GLU A 60 9.47 -13.19 12.20
CA GLU A 60 9.28 -12.70 10.83
C GLU A 60 7.80 -12.65 10.46
N PHE A 61 7.03 -13.70 10.76
CA PHE A 61 5.58 -13.72 10.53
C PHE A 61 4.86 -12.64 11.34
N ASN A 62 5.30 -12.40 12.58
CA ASN A 62 4.69 -11.40 13.45
C ASN A 62 4.97 -9.95 12.96
N VAL A 63 6.16 -9.69 12.44
CA VAL A 63 6.53 -8.38 11.85
C VAL A 63 5.67 -8.10 10.62
N VAL A 64 5.55 -9.08 9.71
CA VAL A 64 4.68 -8.96 8.51
C VAL A 64 3.23 -8.70 8.91
N ARG A 65 2.71 -9.41 9.92
CA ARG A 65 1.34 -9.23 10.42
C ARG A 65 1.11 -7.86 11.07
N LEU A 66 2.09 -7.35 11.81
CA LEU A 66 2.01 -6.02 12.43
C LEU A 66 2.00 -4.93 11.35
N HIS A 67 2.91 -5.04 10.38
CA HIS A 67 2.99 -4.11 9.25
C HIS A 67 1.68 -4.11 8.46
N ALA A 68 1.13 -5.29 8.14
CA ALA A 68 -0.16 -5.41 7.46
C ALA A 68 -1.31 -4.69 8.16
N LYS A 69 -1.36 -4.74 9.50
CA LYS A 69 -2.39 -4.01 10.27
C LYS A 69 -2.20 -2.50 10.19
N LEU A 70 -0.97 -2.01 10.34
CA LEU A 70 -0.66 -0.58 10.23
C LEU A 70 -1.00 -0.05 8.83
N ASP A 71 -0.64 -0.81 7.81
CA ASP A 71 -0.84 -0.48 6.40
C ASP A 71 -2.34 -0.41 6.05
N ILE A 72 -3.16 -1.34 6.56
CA ILE A 72 -4.63 -1.30 6.41
C ILE A 72 -5.22 -0.06 7.10
N ILE A 73 -4.77 0.28 8.31
CA ILE A 73 -5.26 1.46 9.04
C ILE A 73 -4.93 2.75 8.26
N LEU A 74 -3.70 2.88 7.77
CA LEU A 74 -3.28 4.03 6.97
C LEU A 74 -4.04 4.11 5.65
N LEU A 75 -4.33 2.98 5.02
CA LEU A 75 -5.16 2.92 3.81
C LEU A 75 -6.58 3.42 4.04
N ILE A 76 -7.23 2.98 5.12
CA ILE A 76 -8.58 3.45 5.47
C ILE A 76 -8.57 4.96 5.74
N LEU A 77 -7.55 5.45 6.44
CA LEU A 77 -7.35 6.89 6.65
C LEU A 77 -7.11 7.65 5.35
N ALA A 78 -6.34 7.12 4.40
CA ALA A 78 -6.09 7.75 3.11
C ALA A 78 -7.38 7.85 2.27
N ILE A 79 -8.19 6.79 2.24
CA ILE A 79 -9.50 6.80 1.57
C ILE A 79 -10.40 7.87 2.21
N ALA A 80 -10.53 7.88 3.53
CA ALA A 80 -11.34 8.87 4.24
C ALA A 80 -10.85 10.30 3.96
N ALA A 81 -9.53 10.54 4.02
CA ALA A 81 -8.91 11.84 3.76
C ALA A 81 -9.16 12.36 2.34
N THR A 82 -9.24 11.46 1.35
CA THR A 82 -9.49 11.80 -0.06
C THR A 82 -10.84 12.50 -0.28
N PHE A 83 -11.85 12.19 0.53
CA PHE A 83 -13.18 12.82 0.45
C PHE A 83 -13.24 14.21 1.10
N PHE A 84 -12.32 14.53 2.02
CA PHE A 84 -12.29 15.84 2.68
C PHE A 84 -11.31 16.80 2.02
N LEU A 85 -10.03 16.41 1.96
CA LEU A 85 -8.95 17.24 1.44
C LEU A 85 -7.96 16.35 0.70
N PRO A 86 -7.91 16.45 -0.63
CA PRO A 86 -7.01 15.66 -1.45
C PRO A 86 -5.56 15.67 -0.94
N ILE A 87 -5.05 16.83 -0.53
CA ILE A 87 -3.67 16.95 -0.08
C ILE A 87 -3.34 16.05 1.12
N LEU A 88 -4.30 15.78 2.01
CA LEU A 88 -4.10 14.95 3.20
C LEU A 88 -3.83 13.50 2.82
N ALA A 89 -4.49 13.00 1.78
CA ALA A 89 -4.29 11.64 1.31
C ALA A 89 -2.84 11.42 0.79
N ILE A 90 -2.24 12.43 0.14
CA ILE A 90 -0.84 12.37 -0.31
C ILE A 90 0.12 12.28 0.89
N ILE A 91 -0.13 13.07 1.94
CA ILE A 91 0.68 13.03 3.18
C ILE A 91 0.61 11.65 3.83
N ILE A 92 -0.58 11.05 3.90
CA ILE A 92 -0.77 9.72 4.48
C ILE A 92 -0.01 8.67 3.65
N VAL A 93 -0.09 8.74 2.32
CA VAL A 93 0.68 7.85 1.42
C VAL A 93 2.19 7.99 1.66
N ILE A 94 2.70 9.21 1.86
CA ILE A 94 4.12 9.43 2.16
C ILE A 94 4.50 8.76 3.49
N ILE A 95 3.68 8.92 4.53
CA ILE A 95 3.89 8.22 5.81
C ILE A 95 3.90 6.71 5.59
N GLN A 96 3.02 6.21 4.72
CA GLN A 96 2.97 4.79 4.40
C GLN A 96 4.26 4.32 3.74
N ILE A 97 4.78 5.02 2.74
CA ILE A 97 6.08 4.72 2.11
C ILE A 97 7.20 4.65 3.15
N ILE A 98 7.21 5.57 4.13
CA ILE A 98 8.19 5.57 5.21
C ILE A 98 8.04 4.31 6.07
N THR A 99 6.80 3.91 6.41
CA THR A 99 6.61 2.65 7.15
C THR A 99 7.12 1.45 6.35
N TRP A 100 6.87 1.39 5.04
CA TRP A 100 7.40 0.32 4.20
C TRP A 100 8.92 0.28 4.23
N MET A 101 9.58 1.43 4.14
CA MET A 101 11.04 1.52 4.20
C MET A 101 11.61 0.98 5.52
N VAL A 102 10.95 1.23 6.66
CA VAL A 102 11.41 0.76 7.97
C VAL A 102 11.16 -0.73 8.20
N TYR A 103 10.09 -1.30 7.65
CA TYR A 103 9.70 -2.70 7.87
C TYR A 103 10.22 -3.65 6.78
N THR A 104 10.87 -3.14 5.72
CA THR A 104 11.43 -3.94 4.62
C THR A 104 12.93 -4.25 4.80
N ASP A 105 13.61 -3.60 5.74
CA ASP A 105 14.99 -3.90 6.18
C ASP A 105 15.03 -4.81 7.41
#